data_AF-A0A942S7X3-F1
#
_entry.id   AF-A0A942S7X3-F1
#
_cell.length_a   1.000
_cell.length_b   1.000
_cell.length_c   1.000
_cell.angle_alpha   90.00
_cell.angle_beta   90.00
_cell.angle_gamma   90.00
#
_symmetry.space_group_name_H-M   'P 1'
#
loop_
_entity.id
_entity.type
_entity.pdbx_description
1 polymer ?
#
loop_
_entity_poly.entity_id
_entity_poly.type
_entity_poly.pdbx_seq_one_letter_code
_entity_poly.pdbx_strand_id
1 'polypeptide(L)'
;MQQVSVYRNTSIFIIIILIGIQWGFYQSYTSQFPNFKNATPIIHIHGALLMSWMLLLIVQPLLIHYGKAQWHRTIGKVSWVLGPLVIIFLFLIGKGGYHRGLEVNVPELEMNKFIVLDMRGFVSFAIFWSLAMMHRKNANTHMRYMIATGILGIGPGVARGLGASFGW
;
A
#
# COMPACT_ATOMS: atom_id res chain seq x y z
N MET A 1 -13.72 -26.34 7.43
CA MET A 1 -12.84 -26.29 6.24
C MET A 1 -12.89 -24.94 5.52
N GLN A 2 -14.08 -24.37 5.25
CA GLN A 2 -14.25 -23.12 4.49
C GLN A 2 -13.54 -21.89 5.07
N GLN A 3 -13.54 -21.69 6.39
CA GLN A 3 -12.86 -20.54 7.01
C GLN A 3 -11.33 -20.59 6.88
N VAL A 4 -10.75 -21.80 6.92
CA VAL A 4 -9.30 -21.99 6.80
C VAL A 4 -8.82 -21.65 5.39
N SER A 5 -9.59 -21.99 4.36
CA SER A 5 -9.28 -21.61 2.98
C SER A 5 -9.38 -20.11 2.72
N VAL A 6 -10.28 -19.40 3.41
CA VAL A 6 -10.43 -17.94 3.24
C VAL A 6 -9.14 -17.21 3.58
N TYR A 7 -8.50 -17.51 4.72
CA TYR A 7 -7.26 -16.85 5.11
C TYR A 7 -6.12 -17.09 4.12
N ARG A 8 -5.95 -18.34 3.64
CA ARG A 8 -4.94 -18.66 2.62
C ARG A 8 -5.21 -17.90 1.31
N ASN A 9 -6.46 -17.88 0.87
CA ASN A 9 -6.86 -17.18 -0.36
C ASN A 9 -6.65 -15.66 -0.22
N THR A 10 -6.89 -15.09 0.95
CA THR A 10 -6.56 -13.69 1.24
C THR A 10 -5.07 -13.43 1.04
N SER A 11 -4.19 -14.26 1.60
CA SER A 11 -2.74 -14.09 1.39
C SER A 11 -2.33 -14.19 -0.09
N ILE A 12 -2.88 -15.17 -0.82
CA ILE A 12 -2.64 -15.31 -2.27
C ILE A 12 -3.11 -14.06 -3.03
N PHE A 13 -4.30 -13.55 -2.70
CA PHE A 13 -4.83 -12.34 -3.31
C PHE A 13 -3.91 -11.12 -3.07
N ILE A 14 -3.43 -10.93 -1.84
CA ILE A 14 -2.48 -9.85 -1.53
C ILE A 14 -1.13 -10.04 -2.24
N ILE A 15 -0.64 -11.28 -2.41
CA ILE A 15 0.57 -11.57 -3.19
C ILE A 15 0.39 -11.14 -4.66
N ILE A 16 -0.78 -11.41 -5.26
CA ILE A 16 -1.07 -10.96 -6.63
C ILE A 16 -1.05 -9.43 -6.71
N ILE A 17 -1.65 -8.74 -5.74
CA ILE A 17 -1.58 -7.26 -5.66
C ILE A 17 -0.12 -6.80 -5.54
N LEU A 18 0.68 -7.43 -4.69
CA LEU A 18 2.09 -7.10 -4.50
C LEU A 18 2.88 -7.26 -5.81
N ILE A 19 2.65 -8.34 -6.57
CA ILE A 19 3.25 -8.54 -7.89
C ILE A 19 2.84 -7.41 -8.85
N GLY A 20 1.56 -7.04 -8.88
CA GLY A 20 1.08 -5.92 -9.70
C GLY A 20 1.70 -4.57 -9.32
N ILE A 21 1.88 -4.31 -8.02
CA ILE A 21 2.61 -3.13 -7.54
C ILE A 21 4.06 -3.18 -8.02
N GLN A 22 4.75 -4.32 -7.88
CA GLN A 22 6.14 -4.43 -8.33
C GLN A 22 6.29 -4.26 -9.83
N TRP A 23 5.38 -4.83 -10.63
CA TRP A 23 5.34 -4.60 -12.07
C TRP A 23 5.20 -3.11 -12.41
N GLY A 24 4.28 -2.40 -11.76
CA GLY A 24 4.08 -0.98 -11.99
C GLY A 24 5.25 -0.09 -11.60
N PHE A 25 5.90 -0.38 -10.47
CA PHE A 25 6.99 0.44 -9.96
C PHE A 25 8.37 -0.04 -10.42
N TYR A 26 8.45 -1.06 -11.27
CA TYR A 26 9.72 -1.64 -11.71
C TYR A 26 10.59 -0.63 -12.43
N GLN A 27 10.10 -0.07 -13.53
CA GLN A 27 10.84 0.91 -14.33
C GLN A 27 11.09 2.22 -13.56
N SER A 28 10.07 2.70 -12.84
CA SER A 28 10.15 4.00 -12.15
C SER A 28 10.98 3.98 -10.87
N TYR A 29 11.28 2.81 -10.30
CA TYR A 29 11.93 2.73 -8.99
C TYR A 29 12.83 1.50 -8.80
N THR A 30 12.31 0.27 -8.78
CA THR A 30 13.12 -0.89 -8.32
C THR A 30 14.25 -1.27 -9.27
N SER A 31 14.09 -1.08 -10.58
CA SER A 31 15.16 -1.26 -11.58
C SER A 31 16.30 -0.23 -11.46
N GLN A 32 16.10 0.86 -10.71
CA GLN A 32 17.11 1.91 -10.53
C GLN A 32 18.10 1.60 -9.39
N PHE A 33 17.94 0.49 -8.67
CA PHE A 33 18.88 0.07 -7.64
C PHE A 33 20.28 -0.18 -8.27
N PRO A 34 21.38 0.23 -7.61
CA PRO A 34 21.45 0.94 -6.32
C PRO A 34 21.46 2.48 -6.44
N ASN A 35 21.36 3.03 -7.65
CA ASN A 35 21.66 4.44 -7.94
C ASN A 35 20.49 5.41 -7.71
N PHE A 36 19.26 4.98 -7.94
CA PHE A 36 18.01 5.73 -7.66
C PHE A 36 18.02 7.23 -8.03
N LYS A 37 18.35 7.55 -9.28
CA LYS A 37 18.62 8.92 -9.76
C LYS A 37 17.56 9.97 -9.37
N ASN A 38 16.29 9.57 -9.31
CA ASN A 38 15.16 10.48 -9.07
C ASN A 38 14.38 10.19 -7.77
N ALA A 39 14.92 9.35 -6.87
CA ALA A 39 14.25 9.01 -5.63
C ALA A 39 14.75 9.86 -4.46
N THR A 40 13.84 10.54 -3.79
CA THR A 40 14.12 11.27 -2.55
C THR A 40 14.07 10.32 -1.36
N PRO A 41 14.64 10.68 -0.19
CA PRO A 41 14.49 9.88 1.03
C PRO A 41 13.02 9.59 1.39
N ILE A 42 12.11 10.51 1.10
CA ILE A 42 10.66 10.33 1.30
C ILE A 42 10.14 9.18 0.42
N ILE A 43 10.57 9.09 -0.85
CA ILE A 43 10.21 7.99 -1.76
C ILE A 43 10.70 6.66 -1.20
N HIS A 44 11.94 6.59 -0.72
CA HIS A 44 12.51 5.36 -0.15
C HIS A 44 11.73 4.89 1.08
N ILE A 45 11.48 5.78 2.03
CA ILE A 45 10.77 5.44 3.26
C ILE A 45 9.33 5.06 2.94
N HIS A 46 8.64 5.82 2.08
CA HIS A 46 7.28 5.50 1.63
C HIS A 46 7.21 4.10 1.01
N GLY A 47 8.12 3.78 0.08
CA GLY A 47 8.20 2.45 -0.54
C GLY A 47 8.47 1.34 0.46
N ALA A 48 9.39 1.55 1.40
CA ALA A 48 9.71 0.58 2.46
C ALA A 48 8.53 0.34 3.42
N LEU A 49 7.81 1.40 3.80
CA LEU A 49 6.62 1.32 4.65
C LEU A 49 5.50 0.55 3.95
N LEU A 50 5.20 0.85 2.69
CA LEU A 50 4.18 0.12 1.92
C LEU A 50 4.59 -1.33 1.66
N MET A 51 5.87 -1.64 1.41
CA MET A 51 6.31 -3.03 1.32
C MET A 51 6.16 -3.77 2.63
N SER A 52 6.54 -3.14 3.73
CA SER A 52 6.31 -3.71 5.06
C SER A 52 4.81 -3.94 5.33
N TRP A 53 3.96 -3.02 4.87
CA TRP A 53 2.50 -3.16 4.98
C TRP A 53 1.96 -4.33 4.18
N MET A 54 2.38 -4.48 2.92
CA MET A 54 1.99 -5.59 2.06
C MET A 54 2.46 -6.94 2.63
N LEU A 55 3.69 -7.02 3.14
CA LEU A 55 4.18 -8.21 3.82
C LEU A 55 3.35 -8.55 5.06
N LEU A 56 2.96 -7.55 5.85
CA LEU A 56 2.06 -7.74 6.98
C LEU A 56 0.70 -8.31 6.51
N LEU A 57 0.11 -7.75 5.45
CA LEU A 57 -1.16 -8.23 4.89
C LEU A 57 -1.09 -9.67 4.34
N ILE A 58 0.10 -10.14 3.93
CA ILE A 58 0.33 -11.53 3.50
C ILE A 58 0.50 -12.46 4.71
N VAL A 59 1.35 -12.08 5.66
CA VAL A 59 1.72 -12.91 6.81
C VAL A 59 0.56 -13.09 7.79
N GLN A 60 -0.22 -12.04 8.05
CA GLN A 60 -1.28 -12.06 9.06
C GLN A 60 -2.36 -13.15 8.82
N PRO A 61 -2.92 -13.31 7.61
CA PRO A 61 -3.83 -14.41 7.32
C PRO A 61 -3.14 -15.79 7.37
N LEU A 62 -1.89 -15.92 6.91
CA LEU A 62 -1.16 -17.19 6.98
C LEU A 62 -0.98 -17.66 8.43
N LEU A 63 -0.68 -16.76 9.36
CA LEU A 63 -0.57 -17.09 10.78
C LEU A 63 -1.88 -17.65 11.32
N ILE A 64 -3.03 -17.12 10.90
CA ILE A 64 -4.34 -17.68 11.28
C ILE A 64 -4.59 -19.03 10.60
N HIS A 65 -4.27 -19.16 9.32
CA HIS A 65 -4.40 -20.41 8.55
C HIS A 65 -3.63 -21.56 9.22
N TYR A 66 -2.42 -21.31 9.70
CA TYR A 66 -1.58 -22.29 10.40
C TYR A 66 -1.85 -22.41 11.91
N GLY A 67 -2.94 -21.82 12.42
CA GLY A 67 -3.33 -21.91 13.84
C GLY A 67 -2.43 -21.12 14.80
N LYS A 68 -1.57 -20.23 14.29
CA LYS A 68 -0.61 -19.41 15.07
C LYS A 68 -1.24 -18.08 15.50
N ALA A 69 -2.41 -18.12 16.14
CA ALA A 69 -3.17 -16.93 16.54
C ALA A 69 -2.41 -16.01 17.53
N GLN A 70 -1.56 -16.56 18.38
CA GLN A 70 -0.69 -15.77 19.27
C GLN A 70 0.26 -14.89 18.46
N TRP A 71 0.91 -15.45 17.43
CA TRP A 71 1.82 -14.71 16.55
C TRP A 71 1.08 -13.65 15.74
N HIS A 72 -0.13 -13.93 15.25
CA HIS A 72 -0.99 -12.94 14.60
C HIS A 72 -1.19 -11.72 15.51
N ARG A 73 -1.55 -11.94 16.78
CA ARG A 73 -1.75 -10.85 17.75
C ARG A 73 -0.45 -10.11 18.06
N THR A 74 0.66 -10.81 18.25
CA THR A 74 1.96 -10.21 18.59
C THR A 74 2.51 -9.37 17.44
N ILE A 75 2.65 -9.95 16.25
CA ILE A 75 3.15 -9.25 15.06
C ILE A 75 2.15 -8.17 14.64
N GLY A 76 0.84 -8.41 14.81
CA GLY A 76 -0.21 -7.45 14.50
C GLY A 76 -0.08 -6.14 15.28
N LYS A 77 0.60 -6.11 16.44
CA LYS A 77 0.88 -4.86 17.17
C LYS A 77 1.71 -3.87 16.35
N VAL A 78 2.56 -4.35 15.43
CA VAL A 78 3.35 -3.51 14.53
C VAL A 78 2.44 -2.57 13.71
N SER A 79 1.21 -3.00 13.38
CA SER A 79 0.26 -2.18 12.62
C SER A 79 -0.13 -0.86 13.31
N TRP A 80 -0.02 -0.79 14.65
CA TRP A 80 -0.30 0.45 15.40
C TRP A 80 0.74 1.55 15.16
N VAL A 81 1.95 1.18 14.76
CA VAL A 81 3.01 2.13 14.39
C VAL A 81 3.09 2.26 12.87
N LEU A 82 3.06 1.11 12.17
CA LEU A 82 3.22 1.08 10.72
C LEU A 82 2.07 1.78 9.99
N GLY A 83 0.83 1.61 10.43
CA GLY A 83 -0.34 2.26 9.82
C GLY A 83 -0.26 3.79 9.84
N PRO A 84 -0.06 4.42 11.01
CA PRO A 84 0.15 5.87 11.11
C PRO A 84 1.35 6.37 10.30
N LEU A 85 2.46 5.62 10.27
CA LEU A 85 3.59 5.98 9.43
C LEU A 85 3.25 5.94 7.94
N VAL A 86 2.52 4.91 7.47
CA VAL A 86 2.03 4.86 6.07
C VAL A 86 1.15 6.07 5.77
N ILE A 87 0.24 6.46 6.68
CA ILE A 87 -0.63 7.64 6.53
C ILE A 87 0.21 8.92 6.39
N ILE A 88 1.19 9.12 7.27
CA ILE A 88 2.08 10.30 7.22
C ILE A 88 2.84 10.32 5.89
N PHE A 89 3.41 9.20 5.46
CA PHE A 89 4.21 9.15 4.24
C PHE A 89 3.38 9.19 2.95
N LEU A 90 2.10 8.77 2.99
CA LEU A 90 1.15 9.02 1.90
C LEU A 90 0.87 10.52 1.73
N PHE A 91 0.75 11.27 2.82
CA PHE A 91 0.64 12.72 2.76
C PHE A 91 1.94 13.38 2.24
N LEU A 92 3.09 12.97 2.78
CA LEU A 92 4.38 13.55 2.40
C LEU A 92 4.75 13.29 0.94
N ILE A 93 4.43 12.09 0.40
CA ILE A 93 4.70 11.80 -1.00
C ILE A 93 3.84 12.65 -1.94
N GLY A 94 2.55 12.83 -1.63
CA GLY A 94 1.66 13.69 -2.40
C GLY A 94 2.08 15.15 -2.34
N LYS A 95 2.43 15.66 -1.15
CA LYS A 95 2.98 17.01 -0.97
C LYS A 95 4.26 17.21 -1.79
N GLY A 96 5.20 16.27 -1.70
CA GLY A 96 6.46 16.33 -2.45
C GLY A 96 6.28 16.18 -3.97
N GLY A 97 5.27 15.42 -4.41
CA GLY A 97 4.86 15.35 -5.81
C GLY A 97 4.34 16.70 -6.32
N TYR A 98 3.47 17.35 -5.54
CA TYR A 98 2.94 18.67 -5.86
C TYR A 98 4.04 19.73 -5.99
N HIS A 99 4.92 19.86 -5.01
CA HIS A 99 5.99 20.87 -5.07
C HIS A 99 6.93 20.66 -6.26
N ARG A 100 7.31 19.42 -6.58
CA ARG A 100 8.12 19.13 -7.78
C ARG A 100 7.39 19.50 -9.08
N GLY A 101 6.07 19.34 -9.11
CA GLY A 101 5.25 19.79 -10.25
C GLY A 101 5.33 21.31 -10.46
N LEU A 102 5.37 22.10 -9.38
CA LEU A 102 5.54 23.55 -9.44
C LEU A 102 6.92 23.93 -9.98
N GLU A 103 7.98 23.25 -9.53
CA GLU A 103 9.36 23.53 -9.94
C GLU A 103 9.60 23.34 -11.45
N VAL A 104 8.86 22.43 -12.09
CA VAL A 104 8.98 22.14 -13.52
C VAL A 104 7.82 22.70 -14.36
N ASN A 105 7.02 23.61 -13.79
CA ASN A 105 5.90 24.29 -14.44
C ASN A 105 4.88 23.34 -15.10
N VAL A 106 4.52 22.24 -14.41
CA VAL A 106 3.43 21.36 -14.85
C VAL A 106 2.11 22.16 -14.89
N PRO A 107 1.27 22.01 -15.93
CA PRO A 107 -0.03 22.67 -15.97
C PRO A 107 -0.88 22.36 -14.73
N GLU A 108 -1.54 23.38 -14.18
CA GLU A 108 -2.31 23.28 -12.93
C GLU A 108 -3.36 22.17 -12.97
N LEU A 109 -4.03 22.00 -14.12
CA LEU A 109 -5.03 20.94 -14.31
C LEU A 109 -4.45 19.54 -14.10
N GLU A 110 -3.23 19.28 -14.59
CA GLU A 110 -2.58 17.99 -14.43
C GLU A 110 -2.14 17.78 -12.98
N MET A 111 -1.59 18.82 -12.33
CA MET A 111 -1.25 18.78 -10.91
C MET A 111 -2.46 18.45 -10.03
N ASN A 112 -3.60 19.09 -10.30
CA ASN A 112 -4.84 18.89 -9.55
C ASN A 112 -5.36 17.45 -9.70
N LYS A 113 -5.26 16.84 -10.89
CA LYS A 113 -5.59 15.42 -11.08
C LYS A 113 -4.73 14.52 -10.20
N PHE A 114 -3.42 14.74 -10.15
CA PHE A 114 -2.51 13.96 -9.31
C PHE A 114 -2.81 14.11 -7.82
N ILE A 115 -3.00 15.34 -7.32
CA ILE A 115 -3.34 15.57 -5.90
C ILE A 115 -4.64 14.88 -5.53
N VAL A 116 -5.68 14.97 -6.37
CA VAL A 116 -6.97 14.36 -6.08
C VAL A 116 -6.83 12.84 -5.95
N LEU A 117 -6.05 12.20 -6.81
CA LEU A 117 -5.79 10.76 -6.72
C LEU A 117 -4.99 10.39 -5.45
N ASP A 118 -3.93 11.14 -5.15
CA ASP A 118 -3.11 10.90 -3.95
C ASP A 118 -3.91 11.13 -2.67
N MET A 119 -4.71 12.20 -2.62
CA MET A 119 -5.58 12.53 -1.49
C MET A 119 -6.65 11.45 -1.28
N ARG A 120 -7.26 10.94 -2.35
CA ARG A 120 -8.20 9.81 -2.27
C ARG A 120 -7.52 8.58 -1.67
N GLY A 121 -6.32 8.23 -2.12
CA GLY A 121 -5.55 7.10 -1.57
C GLY A 121 -5.21 7.29 -0.08
N PHE A 122 -4.70 8.46 0.29
CA PHE A 122 -4.39 8.84 1.66
C PHE A 122 -5.61 8.75 2.58
N VAL A 123 -6.71 9.43 2.25
CA VAL A 123 -7.94 9.44 3.05
C VAL A 123 -8.54 8.04 3.16
N SER A 124 -8.62 7.30 2.05
CA SER A 124 -9.17 5.95 2.05
C SER A 124 -8.35 5.00 2.93
N PHE A 125 -7.02 5.06 2.83
CA PHE A 125 -6.15 4.23 3.66
C PHE A 125 -6.35 4.56 5.14
N ALA A 126 -6.36 5.85 5.50
CA ALA A 126 -6.55 6.29 6.88
C ALA A 126 -7.90 5.81 7.46
N ILE A 127 -8.98 5.91 6.68
CA ILE A 127 -10.31 5.42 7.09
C ILE A 127 -10.31 3.90 7.25
N PHE A 128 -9.87 3.16 6.23
CA PHE A 128 -9.90 1.69 6.28
C PHE A 128 -9.00 1.14 7.37
N TRP A 129 -7.80 1.69 7.54
CA TRP A 129 -6.91 1.30 8.62
C TRP A 129 -7.57 1.57 9.99
N SER A 130 -8.10 2.78 10.21
CA SER A 130 -8.76 3.14 11.48
C SER A 130 -9.92 2.19 11.78
N LEU A 131 -10.79 1.95 10.79
CA LEU A 131 -11.92 1.04 10.92
C LEU A 131 -11.47 -0.41 11.19
N ALA A 132 -10.39 -0.87 10.56
CA ALA A 132 -9.81 -2.18 10.82
C ALA A 132 -9.36 -2.32 12.28
N MET A 133 -8.70 -1.30 12.82
CA MET A 133 -8.19 -1.32 14.20
C MET A 133 -9.29 -1.15 15.24
N MET A 134 -10.32 -0.35 14.96
CA MET A 134 -11.53 -0.21 15.79
C MET A 134 -12.28 -1.53 15.90
N HIS A 135 -12.45 -2.24 14.76
CA HIS A 135 -13.20 -3.50 14.69
C HIS A 135 -12.35 -4.74 14.90
N ARG A 136 -11.12 -4.64 15.44
CA ARG A 136 -10.19 -5.77 15.63
C ARG A 136 -10.74 -6.96 16.43
N LYS A 137 -11.80 -6.75 17.23
CA LYS A 137 -12.47 -7.80 18.00
C LYS A 137 -13.48 -8.61 17.15
N ASN A 138 -13.89 -8.09 15.99
CA ASN A 138 -14.73 -8.77 15.02
C ASN A 138 -13.89 -9.17 13.81
N ALA A 139 -13.49 -10.45 13.74
CA ALA A 139 -12.56 -10.95 12.74
C ALA A 139 -13.03 -10.69 11.30
N ASN A 140 -14.33 -10.85 11.01
CA ASN A 140 -14.89 -10.66 9.67
C ASN A 140 -14.76 -9.20 9.22
N THR A 141 -15.15 -8.26 10.09
CA THR A 141 -15.09 -6.83 9.80
C THR A 141 -13.65 -6.33 9.73
N HIS A 142 -12.80 -6.74 10.68
CA HIS A 142 -11.38 -6.43 10.69
C HIS A 142 -10.70 -6.86 9.37
N MET A 143 -10.90 -8.12 8.96
CA MET A 143 -10.29 -8.66 7.75
C MET A 143 -10.68 -7.88 6.50
N ARG A 144 -11.97 -7.52 6.35
CA ARG A 144 -12.46 -6.76 5.19
C ARG A 144 -11.78 -5.39 5.07
N TYR A 145 -11.66 -4.67 6.18
CA TYR A 145 -10.98 -3.38 6.19
C TYR A 145 -9.46 -3.52 5.96
N MET A 146 -8.81 -4.55 6.51
CA MET A 146 -7.40 -4.82 6.21
C MET A 146 -7.18 -5.09 4.72
N ILE A 147 -8.03 -5.92 4.09
CA ILE A 147 -7.97 -6.18 2.64
C ILE A 147 -8.19 -4.90 1.84
N ALA A 148 -9.15 -4.05 2.26
CA ALA A 148 -9.42 -2.78 1.60
C ALA A 148 -8.18 -1.87 1.55
N THR A 149 -7.34 -1.86 2.59
CA THR A 149 -6.07 -1.09 2.54
C THR A 149 -5.11 -1.58 1.44
N GLY A 150 -5.07 -2.89 1.16
CA GLY A 150 -4.22 -3.46 0.11
C GLY A 150 -4.75 -3.19 -1.30
N ILE A 151 -6.09 -3.23 -1.48
CA ILE A 151 -6.75 -2.97 -2.78
C ILE A 151 -6.39 -1.58 -3.33
N LEU A 152 -6.16 -0.58 -2.46
CA LEU A 152 -5.76 0.77 -2.86
C LEU A 152 -4.46 0.79 -3.69
N GLY A 153 -3.58 -0.21 -3.53
CA GLY A 153 -2.34 -0.32 -4.30
C GLY A 153 -2.54 -0.78 -5.75
N ILE A 154 -3.70 -1.34 -6.10
CA ILE A 154 -3.97 -1.85 -7.47
C ILE A 154 -3.93 -0.71 -8.48
N GLY A 155 -4.62 0.40 -8.21
CA GLY A 155 -4.67 1.57 -9.09
C GLY A 155 -3.29 2.07 -9.52
N PRO A 156 -2.42 2.50 -8.57
CA PRO A 156 -1.09 3.00 -8.90
C PRO A 156 -0.16 1.95 -9.51
N GLY A 157 -0.28 0.67 -9.13
CA GLY A 157 0.51 -0.43 -9.70
C GLY A 157 0.14 -0.72 -11.15
N VAL A 158 -1.14 -0.97 -11.42
CA VAL A 158 -1.63 -1.29 -12.77
C VAL A 158 -1.46 -0.10 -13.71
N ALA A 159 -1.78 1.12 -13.29
CA ALA A 159 -1.65 2.31 -14.14
C ALA A 159 -0.20 2.51 -14.63
N ARG A 160 0.79 2.37 -13.73
CA ARG A 160 2.20 2.49 -14.11
C ARG A 160 2.68 1.32 -14.94
N GLY A 161 2.22 0.11 -14.64
CA GLY A 161 2.61 -1.10 -15.38
C GLY A 161 2.13 -1.05 -16.82
N LEU A 162 0.88 -0.62 -17.02
CA LEU A 162 0.32 -0.41 -18.35
C LEU A 162 1.03 0.72 -19.11
N GLY A 163 1.25 1.87 -18.48
CA GLY A 163 1.97 2.98 -19.12
C GLY A 163 3.38 2.61 -19.54
N ALA A 164 4.12 1.89 -18.67
CA ALA A 164 5.47 1.41 -18.96
C ALA A 164 5.52 0.36 -20.08
N SER A 165 4.54 -0.55 -20.14
CA SER A 165 4.57 -1.70 -21.05
C SER A 165 3.90 -1.42 -22.40
N PHE A 166 2.92 -0.52 -22.44
CA PHE A 166 2.05 -0.30 -23.60
C PHE A 166 1.91 1.17 -24.01
N GLY A 167 2.54 2.11 -23.32
CA GLY A 167 2.49 3.54 -23.67
C GLY A 167 1.13 4.20 -23.46
N TRP A 168 0.33 3.65 -22.54
CA TRP A 168 -0.99 4.18 -22.13
C TRP A 168 -0.88 5.41 -21.23
#